data_AF-H1KKD1-F1
#
_entry.id   AF-H1KKD1-F1
#
_cell.length_a   1.000
_cell.length_b   1.000
_cell.length_c   1.000
_cell.angle_alpha   90.00
_cell.angle_beta   90.00
_cell.angle_gamma   90.00
#
_symmetry.space_group_name_H-M   'P 1'
#
loop_
_entity.id
_entity.type
_entity.pdbx_description
1 polymer ?
#
loop_
_entity_poly.entity_id
_entity_poly.type
_entity_poly.pdbx_seq_one_letter_code
_entity_poly.pdbx_strand_id
1 'polypeptide(L)'
;MALQCTPQIEIDEAELEEAFVRASGPGGQNVNKLSTAVQLRFDVRRSRSLPDAVAVRLMRLAGRRLTGEGVLVINAQRFRTQERNRADARERLAALVAEAAVPPTP
;
A
#
# COMPACT_ATOMS: atom_id res chain seq x y z
N MET A 1 -7.22 -13.12 -3.68
CA MET A 1 -8.39 -12.77 -2.84
C MET A 1 -8.38 -11.27 -2.66
N ALA A 2 -9.53 -10.60 -2.74
CA ALA A 2 -9.60 -9.15 -2.65
C ALA A 2 -9.24 -8.63 -1.25
N LEU A 3 -8.79 -7.38 -1.16
CA LEU A 3 -8.40 -6.71 0.06
C LEU A 3 -9.57 -5.93 0.64
N GLN A 4 -10.14 -6.43 1.73
CA GLN A 4 -11.19 -5.73 2.46
C GLN A 4 -10.63 -4.54 3.24
N CYS A 5 -11.10 -3.33 2.93
CA CYS A 5 -10.67 -2.10 3.61
C CYS A 5 -11.74 -1.60 4.59
N THR A 6 -13.01 -1.62 4.17
CA THR A 6 -14.18 -1.30 4.99
C THR A 6 -15.34 -2.22 4.57
N PRO A 7 -16.47 -2.27 5.30
CA PRO A 7 -17.64 -3.06 4.88
C PRO A 7 -18.20 -2.69 3.49
N GLN A 8 -17.85 -1.52 2.97
CA GLN A 8 -18.33 -0.99 1.69
C GLN A 8 -17.24 -0.87 0.63
N ILE A 9 -15.96 -1.08 0.98
CA ILE A 9 -14.81 -0.88 0.10
C ILE A 9 -13.93 -2.13 0.14
N GLU A 10 -13.88 -2.79 -1.01
CA GLU A 10 -13.04 -3.94 -1.29
C GLU A 10 -12.17 -3.64 -2.52
N ILE A 11 -10.85 -3.79 -2.39
CA ILE A 11 -9.91 -3.57 -3.48
C ILE A 11 -9.56 -4.91 -4.13
N ASP A 12 -9.79 -5.04 -5.43
CA ASP A 12 -9.45 -6.26 -6.16
C ASP A 12 -7.92 -6.48 -6.19
N GLU A 13 -7.49 -7.74 -6.14
CA GLU A 13 -6.06 -8.06 -6.17
C GLU A 13 -5.39 -7.65 -7.49
N ALA A 14 -6.14 -7.57 -8.59
CA ALA A 14 -5.63 -7.07 -9.87
C ALA A 14 -5.34 -5.56 -9.87
N GLU A 15 -5.84 -4.81 -8.89
CA GLU A 15 -5.51 -3.39 -8.71
C GLU A 15 -4.24 -3.20 -7.86
N LEU A 16 -3.69 -4.27 -7.29
CA LEU A 16 -2.53 -4.27 -6.43
C LEU A 16 -1.31 -4.83 -7.17
N GLU A 17 -0.30 -3.99 -7.38
CA GLU A 17 0.98 -4.45 -7.89
C GLU A 17 1.98 -4.66 -6.75
N GLU A 18 2.51 -5.87 -6.62
CA GLU A 18 3.45 -6.24 -5.55
C GLU A 18 4.81 -6.60 -6.15
N ALA A 19 5.85 -5.85 -5.79
CA ALA A 19 7.22 -6.09 -6.22
C ALA A 19 8.11 -6.42 -5.02
N PHE A 20 8.93 -7.47 -5.15
CA PHE A 20 9.94 -7.80 -4.15
C PHE A 20 11.21 -6.99 -4.41
N VAL A 21 11.55 -6.12 -3.48
CA VAL A 21 12.71 -5.22 -3.60
C VAL A 21 13.85 -5.69 -2.72
N ARG A 22 15.09 -5.39 -3.12
CA ARG A 22 16.24 -5.61 -2.25
C ARG A 22 16.16 -4.62 -1.10
N ALA A 23 16.32 -5.11 0.13
CA ALA A 23 16.40 -4.24 1.31
C ALA A 23 17.61 -3.31 1.14
N SER A 24 17.35 -2.01 0.96
CA SER A 24 18.40 -1.01 0.81
C SER A 24 18.91 -0.64 2.21
N GLY A 25 20.09 -1.14 2.56
CA GLY A 25 20.84 -0.71 3.74
C GLY A 25 22.29 -0.43 3.34
N PRO A 26 22.94 0.65 3.83
CA PRO A 26 24.34 0.91 3.57
C PRO A 26 25.18 -0.26 4.10
N GLY A 27 26.14 -0.72 3.29
CA GLY A 27 26.82 -2.00 3.43
C GLY A 27 27.49 -2.23 4.80
N GLY A 28 27.44 -3.48 5.24
CA GLY A 28 28.18 -4.00 6.37
C GLY A 28 27.98 -5.51 6.48
N GLN A 29 29.03 -6.26 6.09
CA GLN A 29 29.27 -7.69 6.30
C GLN A 29 28.04 -8.52 6.72
N ASN A 30 27.21 -8.93 5.73
CA ASN A 30 26.29 -10.08 5.67
C ASN A 30 25.23 -9.82 4.57
N VAL A 31 25.69 -9.65 3.33
CA VAL A 31 24.90 -9.28 2.13
C VAL A 31 24.08 -10.46 1.54
N ASN A 32 23.84 -11.51 2.30
CA ASN A 32 22.90 -12.59 1.91
C ASN A 32 21.49 -12.34 2.45
N LYS A 33 21.03 -11.09 2.44
CA LYS A 33 19.66 -10.76 2.81
C LYS A 33 18.75 -11.08 1.63
N LEU A 34 18.17 -12.27 1.65
CA LEU A 34 17.01 -12.65 0.84
C LEU A 34 16.08 -11.43 0.70
N SER A 35 15.68 -11.06 -0.52
CA SER A 35 14.84 -9.89 -0.82
C SER A 35 13.45 -10.04 -0.18
N THR A 36 13.35 -9.81 1.12
CA THR A 36 12.11 -9.98 1.87
C THR A 36 11.25 -8.74 1.83
N ALA A 37 11.81 -7.59 1.41
CA ALA A 37 11.09 -6.35 1.30
C ALA A 37 10.07 -6.40 0.15
N VAL A 38 8.88 -5.87 0.42
CA VAL A 38 7.75 -5.79 -0.52
C VAL A 38 7.44 -4.33 -0.77
N GLN A 39 7.33 -3.95 -2.03
CA GLN A 39 6.75 -2.70 -2.47
C GLN A 39 5.36 -3.00 -3.04
N LEU A 40 4.33 -2.45 -2.42
CA LEU A 40 2.96 -2.49 -2.89
C LEU A 40 2.66 -1.17 -3.59
N ARG A 41 2.10 -1.23 -4.79
CA ARG A 41 1.63 -0.09 -5.57
C ARG A 41 0.14 -0.24 -5.82
N PHE A 42 -0.58 0.86 -5.68
CA PHE A 42 -2.03 0.91 -5.89
C PHE A 42 -2.39 2.22 -6.59
N ASP A 43 -2.97 2.14 -7.79
CA ASP A 43 -3.39 3.32 -8.56
C ASP A 43 -4.70 3.89 -7.99
N VAL A 44 -4.56 4.77 -6.99
CA VAL A 44 -5.70 5.40 -6.31
C VAL A 44 -6.55 6.20 -7.28
N ARG A 45 -5.91 6.83 -8.28
CA ARG A 45 -6.58 7.74 -9.21
C ARG A 45 -7.45 7.01 -10.23
N ARG A 46 -7.05 5.79 -10.62
CA ARG A 46 -7.78 4.96 -11.60
C ARG A 46 -8.52 3.79 -10.97
N SER A 47 -8.50 3.66 -9.65
CA SER A 47 -9.17 2.56 -8.95
C SER A 47 -10.68 2.64 -9.13
N ARG A 48 -11.27 1.51 -9.53
CA ARG A 48 -12.73 1.34 -9.63
C ARG A 48 -13.37 0.97 -8.28
N SER A 49 -12.56 0.46 -7.36
CA SER A 49 -12.97 0.07 -6.01
C SER A 49 -13.19 1.26 -5.08
N LEU A 50 -12.72 2.45 -5.44
CA LEU A 50 -12.82 3.64 -4.61
C LEU A 50 -13.86 4.64 -5.14
N PRO A 51 -14.80 5.11 -4.30
CA PRO A 51 -15.58 6.29 -4.62
C PRO A 51 -14.67 7.52 -4.78
N ASP A 52 -14.99 8.43 -5.72
CA ASP A 52 -14.18 9.63 -6.01
C ASP A 52 -13.79 10.43 -4.76
N ALA A 53 -14.74 10.64 -3.83
CA ALA A 53 -14.49 11.36 -2.59
C ALA A 53 -13.43 10.69 -1.71
N VAL A 54 -13.44 9.35 -1.66
CA VAL A 54 -12.47 8.56 -0.89
C VAL A 54 -11.11 8.58 -1.59
N ALA A 55 -11.08 8.42 -2.92
CA ALA A 55 -9.85 8.51 -3.71
C ALA A 55 -9.14 9.87 -3.50
N VAL A 56 -9.88 10.98 -3.56
CA VAL A 56 -9.34 12.32 -3.31
C VAL A 56 -8.77 12.45 -1.89
N ARG A 57 -9.47 11.94 -0.88
CA ARG A 57 -8.99 11.96 0.51
C ARG A 57 -7.76 11.07 0.69
N LEU A 58 -7.77 9.87 0.12
CA LEU A 58 -6.65 8.93 0.18
C LEU A 58 -5.41 9.53 -0.47
N MET A 59 -5.53 10.20 -1.62
CA MET A 59 -4.43 10.91 -2.25
C MET A 59 -3.85 12.01 -1.34
N ARG A 60 -4.69 12.72 -0.58
CA ARG A 60 -4.22 13.72 0.40
C ARG A 60 -3.51 13.06 1.60
N LEU A 61 -4.07 11.99 2.16
CA LEU A 61 -3.48 11.24 3.28
C LEU A 61 -2.19 10.50 2.91
N ALA A 62 -2.08 10.05 1.66
CA ALA A 62 -0.89 9.40 1.13
C ALA A 62 0.34 10.32 1.23
N GLY A 63 0.16 11.62 0.97
CA GLY A 63 1.22 12.63 1.04
C GLY A 63 2.41 12.24 0.18
N ARG A 64 3.60 12.14 0.79
CA ARG A 64 4.86 11.79 0.11
C ARG A 64 4.90 10.36 -0.48
N ARG A 65 3.95 9.50 -0.12
CA ARG A 65 3.83 8.13 -0.64
C ARG A 65 3.11 8.07 -2.00
N LEU A 66 2.49 9.17 -2.42
CA LEU A 66 1.78 9.27 -3.70
C LEU A 66 2.75 9.72 -4.80
N THR A 67 2.75 9.04 -5.93
CA THR A 67 3.44 9.51 -7.14
C THR A 67 2.67 10.64 -7.81
N GLY A 68 3.32 11.36 -8.73
CA GLY A 68 2.66 12.41 -9.54
C GLY A 68 1.52 11.89 -10.42
N GLU A 69 1.51 10.58 -10.70
CA GLU A 69 0.45 9.92 -11.49
C GLU A 69 -0.78 9.56 -10.63
N GLY A 70 -0.66 9.61 -9.31
CA GLY A 70 -1.73 9.21 -8.37
C GLY A 70 -1.60 7.77 -7.88
N VAL A 71 -0.42 7.16 -8.01
CA VAL A 71 -0.15 5.81 -7.51
C VAL A 71 0.38 5.89 -6.07
N LEU A 72 -0.29 5.22 -5.14
CA LEU A 72 0.17 5.07 -3.77
C LEU A 72 1.22 3.95 -3.69
N VAL A 73 2.39 4.25 -3.15
CA VAL A 73 3.48 3.29 -2.97
C VAL A 73 3.73 3.04 -1.48
N ILE A 74 3.61 1.78 -1.06
CA ILE A 74 3.85 1.33 0.31
C ILE A 74 5.03 0.36 0.31
N ASN A 75 6.08 0.68 1.07
CA ASN A 75 7.23 -0.20 1.25
C ASN A 75 7.15 -0.89 2.63
N ALA A 76 7.19 -2.22 2.62
CA ALA A 76 7.15 -3.08 3.80
C ALA A 76 8.42 -3.94 3.88
N GLN A 77 9.19 -3.76 4.94
CA GLN A 77 10.45 -4.50 5.16
C GLN A 77 10.69 -4.80 6.64
N ARG A 78 9.60 -4.79 7.44
CA ARG A 78 9.64 -4.97 8.89
C ARG A 78 9.98 -6.41 9.29
N PHE A 79 9.60 -7.39 8.47
CA PHE A 79 9.68 -8.80 8.77
C PHE A 79 10.77 -9.52 7.95
N ARG A 80 11.17 -10.70 8.43
CA ARG A 80 12.18 -11.57 7.81
C ARG A 80 11.63 -12.45 6.68
N THR A 81 10.33 -12.40 6.40
CA THR A 81 9.68 -13.19 5.33
C THR A 81 8.91 -12.27 4.40
N GLN A 82 8.90 -12.62 3.10
CA GLN A 82 8.15 -11.90 2.08
C GLN A 82 6.65 -11.88 2.37
N GLU A 83 6.09 -13.02 2.80
CA GLU A 83 4.67 -13.15 3.12
C GLU A 83 4.23 -12.19 4.23
N ARG A 84 5.00 -12.06 5.31
CA ARG A 84 4.66 -11.13 6.40
C ARG A 84 4.80 -9.68 5.97
N ASN A 85 5.79 -9.36 5.13
CA ASN A 85 5.92 -8.01 4.58
C ASN A 85 4.80 -7.70 3.57
N ARG A 86 4.33 -8.69 2.81
CA ARG A 86 3.15 -8.55 1.94
C ARG A 86 1.91 -8.23 2.77
N ALA A 87 1.66 -9.01 3.81
CA ALA A 87 0.55 -8.78 4.73
C ALA A 87 0.62 -7.39 5.39
N ASP A 88 1.80 -6.97 5.86
CA ASP A 88 2.05 -5.64 6.42
C ASP A 88 1.78 -4.51 5.41
N ALA A 89 2.19 -4.66 4.16
CA ALA A 89 1.90 -3.67 3.12
C ALA A 89 0.38 -3.55 2.86
N ARG A 90 -0.33 -4.68 2.77
CA ARG A 90 -1.78 -4.73 2.56
C ARG A 90 -2.56 -4.17 3.74
N GLU A 91 -2.17 -4.49 4.97
CA GLU A 91 -2.78 -3.96 6.19
C GLU A 91 -2.66 -2.43 6.24
N ARG A 92 -1.48 -1.89 5.91
CA ARG A 92 -1.27 -0.44 5.84
C ARG A 92 -2.10 0.22 4.75
N LEU A 93 -2.27 -0.43 3.59
CA LEU A 93 -3.16 0.07 2.55
C LEU A 93 -4.60 0.12 3.05
N ALA A 94 -5.09 -0.98 3.60
CA ALA A 94 -6.45 -1.08 4.11
C ALA A 94 -6.73 -0.04 5.20
N ALA A 95 -5.80 0.16 6.13
CA ALA A 95 -5.92 1.18 7.17
C ALA A 95 -6.01 2.61 6.60
N LEU A 96 -5.18 2.96 5.61
CA LEU A 96 -5.22 4.27 4.95
C LEU A 96 -6.53 4.49 4.19
N VAL A 97 -7.02 3.46 3.51
CA VAL A 97 -8.30 3.51 2.79
C VAL A 97 -9.45 3.66 3.77
N ALA A 98 -9.43 2.94 4.90
CA ALA A 98 -10.43 3.07 5.95
C ALA A 98 -10.44 4.48 6.56
N GLU A 99 -9.28 5.07 6.82
CA GLU A 99 -9.14 6.46 7.28
C GLU A 99 -9.70 7.45 6.25
N ALA A 100 -9.41 7.25 4.96
CA ALA A 100 -9.95 8.08 3.88
C ALA A 100 -11.48 7.95 3.71
N ALA A 101 -12.03 6.80 4.09
CA ALA A 101 -13.46 6.52 4.00
C ALA A 101 -14.27 7.21 5.11
N VAL A 102 -13.64 7.60 6.22
CA VAL A 102 -14.32 8.37 7.27
C VAL A 102 -14.75 9.73 6.71
N PRO A 103 -16.05 10.06 6.72
CA PRO A 103 -16.51 11.36 6.28
C PRO A 103 -15.97 12.45 7.24
N PRO A 104 -15.52 13.60 6.72
CA PRO A 104 -15.16 14.71 7.58
C PRO A 104 -16.39 15.14 8.39
N THR A 105 -16.19 15.36 9.68
CA THR A 105 -17.23 15.85 10.58
C THR A 105 -17.66 17.25 10.11
N PRO A 106 -18.97 17.55 10.00
CA PRO A 106 -19.48 18.84 9.54
C PRO A 106 -19.13 20.01 10.48
#